data_AF-W2QQ70-F1
#
_entry.id   AF-W2QQ70-F1
#
_cell.length_a   1.000
_cell.length_b   1.000
_cell.length_c   1.000
_cell.angle_alpha   90.00
_cell.angle_beta   90.00
_cell.angle_gamma   90.00
#
_symmetry.space_group_name_H-M   'P 1'
#
loop_
_entity.id
_entity.type
_entity.pdbx_description
1 polymer ?
#
loop_
_entity_poly.entity_id
_entity_poly.type
_entity_poly.pdbx_seq_one_letter_code
_entity_poly.pdbx_strand_id
1 'polypeptide(L)'
;MYAWYFPKGRQYIRKYRSGHRHYWSYAIVWTDNPNPDNSTILGVSMSSGVGYMKRSPPKSEYVIDGTTVKFDSYNSFWGSKQGVRLTKKSGDTQDLITWEQLSKQARTALSEADFDVQWTLKKVVMPLKDGAFTDRLQKAYPF
;
A
#
# COMPACT_ATOMS: atom_id res chain seq x y z
N MET A 1 4.35 3.49 6.98
CA MET A 1 3.47 3.03 5.87
C MET A 1 4.10 3.54 4.57
N TYR A 2 4.23 2.68 3.57
CA TYR A 2 4.69 3.01 2.23
C TYR A 2 3.50 3.02 1.28
N ALA A 3 3.41 4.02 0.41
CA ALA A 3 2.31 4.16 -0.53
C ALA A 3 2.83 4.43 -1.94
N TRP A 4 2.18 3.83 -2.93
CA TRP A 4 2.49 3.99 -4.36
C TRP A 4 1.25 4.46 -5.09
N TYR A 5 1.42 5.49 -5.92
CA TYR A 5 0.39 5.99 -6.82
C TYR A 5 0.59 5.44 -8.23
N PHE A 6 -0.51 4.99 -8.82
CA PHE A 6 -0.59 4.60 -10.22
C PHE A 6 -1.67 5.44 -10.91
N PRO A 7 -1.43 5.96 -12.12
CA PRO A 7 -2.44 6.73 -12.86
C PRO A 7 -3.73 5.95 -13.16
N LYS A 8 -3.66 4.61 -13.18
CA LYS A 8 -4.77 3.70 -13.44
C LYS A 8 -4.67 2.45 -12.55
N GLY A 9 -5.83 1.96 -12.11
CA GLY A 9 -5.97 0.71 -11.39
C GLY A 9 -6.75 -0.32 -12.19
N ARG A 10 -6.41 -1.61 -12.02
CA ARG A 10 -7.20 -2.70 -12.61
C ARG A 10 -8.33 -3.12 -11.67
N GLN A 11 -9.56 -3.08 -12.18
CA GLN A 11 -10.73 -3.65 -11.52
C GLN A 11 -11.72 -4.19 -12.56
N TYR A 12 -12.11 -5.45 -12.47
CA TYR A 12 -13.20 -5.97 -13.29
C TYR A 12 -14.54 -5.55 -12.69
N ILE A 13 -15.36 -4.87 -13.48
CA ILE A 13 -16.71 -4.44 -13.07
C ILE A 13 -17.75 -5.17 -13.93
N ARG A 14 -17.72 -4.98 -15.26
CA ARG A 14 -18.58 -5.64 -16.24
C ARG A 14 -17.85 -5.77 -17.59
N LYS A 15 -18.40 -6.55 -18.54
CA LYS A 15 -17.81 -6.88 -19.87
C LYS A 15 -17.16 -5.70 -20.61
N TYR A 16 -17.73 -4.49 -20.55
CA TYR A 16 -17.21 -3.29 -21.22
C TYR A 16 -16.71 -2.20 -20.24
N ARG A 17 -16.60 -2.51 -18.95
CA ARG A 17 -16.12 -1.60 -17.91
C ARG A 17 -15.09 -2.33 -17.05
N SER A 18 -13.82 -2.09 -17.37
CA SER A 18 -12.68 -2.62 -16.63
C SER A 18 -11.67 -1.52 -16.33
N GLY A 19 -11.20 -1.49 -15.09
CA GLY A 19 -10.28 -0.50 -14.58
C GLY A 19 -10.94 0.78 -14.13
N HIS A 20 -10.12 1.67 -13.60
CA HIS A 20 -10.50 3.02 -13.19
C HIS A 20 -9.27 3.92 -13.18
N ARG A 21 -9.52 5.23 -13.27
CA ARG A 21 -8.49 6.24 -13.03
C ARG A 21 -8.11 6.22 -11.56
N HIS A 22 -6.85 6.53 -11.28
CA HIS A 22 -6.24 6.58 -9.95
C HIS A 22 -6.23 5.24 -9.23
N TYR A 23 -5.06 4.85 -8.75
CA TYR A 23 -4.94 3.70 -7.87
C TYR A 23 -3.83 3.94 -6.87
N TRP A 24 -4.18 3.73 -5.60
CA TRP A 24 -3.26 3.79 -4.49
C TRP A 24 -3.06 2.39 -3.95
N SER A 25 -1.81 1.97 -3.89
CA SER A 25 -1.40 0.78 -3.16
C SER A 25 -0.59 1.17 -1.94
N TYR A 26 -0.64 0.39 -0.88
CA TYR A 26 0.20 0.63 0.29
C TYR A 26 0.57 -0.66 1.02
N ALA A 27 1.69 -0.57 1.74
CA ALA A 27 2.15 -1.56 2.68
C ALA A 27 2.51 -0.87 4.01
N ILE A 28 2.36 -1.58 5.12
CA ILE A 28 2.71 -1.12 6.45
C ILE A 28 3.73 -2.11 6.99
N VAL A 29 4.91 -1.60 7.34
CA VAL A 29 5.94 -2.33 8.06
C VAL A 29 5.81 -1.95 9.52
N TRP A 30 5.66 -2.96 10.38
CA TRP A 30 5.54 -2.81 11.82
C TRP A 30 6.87 -3.18 12.45
N THR A 31 7.40 -2.26 13.24
CA THR A 31 8.70 -2.36 13.88
C THR A 31 8.57 -2.32 15.40
N ASP A 32 9.56 -2.84 16.10
CA ASP A 32 9.70 -2.78 17.56
C ASP A 32 10.17 -1.41 18.07
N ASN A 33 10.88 -0.66 17.25
CA ASN A 33 11.52 0.60 17.61
C ASN A 33 11.36 1.63 16.49
N PRO A 34 11.10 2.92 16.81
CA PRO A 34 11.14 3.99 15.82
C PRO A 34 12.56 4.31 15.30
N ASN A 35 13.62 3.88 15.98
CA ASN A 35 15.01 4.10 15.55
C ASN A 35 15.39 3.17 14.38
N PRO A 36 15.68 3.70 13.17
CA PRO A 36 16.00 2.87 12.01
C PRO A 36 17.30 2.06 12.15
N ASP A 37 18.26 2.52 12.96
CA ASP A 37 19.56 1.85 13.13
C ASP A 37 19.47 0.65 14.10
N ASN A 38 18.40 0.57 14.88
CA ASN A 38 18.19 -0.47 15.88
C ASN A 38 16.72 -0.89 15.92
N SER A 39 16.25 -1.44 14.81
CA SER A 39 14.89 -1.93 14.71
C SER A 39 14.78 -3.24 13.93
N THR A 40 13.87 -4.09 14.40
CA THR A 40 13.50 -5.35 13.76
C THR A 40 12.09 -5.27 13.18
N ILE A 41 11.90 -5.86 12.00
CA ILE A 41 10.57 -6.02 11.39
C ILE A 41 9.80 -7.08 12.15
N LEU A 42 8.77 -6.67 12.88
CA LEU A 42 7.86 -7.56 13.60
C LEU A 42 6.73 -8.08 12.72
N GLY A 43 6.28 -7.28 11.75
CA GLY A 43 5.15 -7.64 10.92
C GLY A 43 5.01 -6.77 9.67
N VAL A 44 4.25 -7.26 8.71
CA VAL A 44 3.95 -6.56 7.47
C VAL A 44 2.47 -6.72 7.14
N SER A 45 1.83 -5.61 6.78
CA SER A 45 0.45 -5.56 6.33
C SER A 45 0.34 -4.88 4.97
N MET A 46 -0.61 -5.30 4.14
CA MET A 46 -0.61 -4.95 2.71
C MET A 46 -2.03 -4.73 2.23
N SER A 47 -2.24 -3.72 1.39
CA SER A 47 -3.52 -3.53 0.71
C SER A 47 -3.75 -4.66 -0.31
N SER A 48 -4.60 -5.63 0.05
CA SER A 48 -5.04 -6.68 -0.87
C SER A 48 -6.34 -6.27 -1.56
N GLY A 49 -6.63 -6.84 -2.74
CA GLY A 49 -7.83 -6.49 -3.52
C GLY A 49 -9.14 -6.58 -2.71
N VAL A 50 -9.17 -7.37 -1.63
CA VAL A 50 -10.17 -7.30 -0.55
C VAL A 50 -9.48 -7.43 0.81
N GLY A 51 -9.50 -6.35 1.58
CA GLY A 51 -9.06 -6.36 2.99
C GLY A 51 -7.56 -6.11 3.11
N TYR A 52 -6.92 -6.81 4.05
CA TYR A 52 -5.50 -6.68 4.34
C TYR A 52 -4.87 -8.07 4.35
N MET A 53 -3.77 -8.23 3.62
CA MET A 53 -2.88 -9.36 3.84
C MET A 53 -1.93 -9.00 4.99
N LYS A 54 -1.76 -9.89 5.96
CA LYS A 54 -0.96 -9.66 7.18
C LYS A 54 0.01 -10.81 7.37
N ARG A 55 1.24 -10.52 7.81
CA ARG A 55 2.27 -11.51 8.18
C ARG A 55 3.03 -11.00 9.40
N SER A 56 3.15 -11.84 10.42
CA SER A 56 3.83 -11.49 11.66
C SER A 56 4.50 -12.76 12.25
N PRO A 57 5.84 -12.88 12.19
CA PRO A 57 6.76 -12.11 11.33
C PRO A 57 6.65 -12.52 9.84
N PRO A 58 7.11 -11.68 8.89
CA PRO A 58 7.31 -12.13 7.52
C PRO A 58 8.41 -13.20 7.46
N LYS A 59 8.26 -14.19 6.55
CA LYS A 59 9.32 -15.18 6.32
C LYS A 59 10.55 -14.51 5.70
N SER A 60 11.75 -14.99 6.05
CA SER A 60 13.03 -14.48 5.54
C SER A 60 13.14 -14.46 4.02
N GLU A 61 12.51 -15.40 3.31
CA GLU A 61 12.49 -15.41 1.83
C GLU A 61 11.86 -14.15 1.20
N TYR A 62 11.09 -13.37 1.97
CA TYR A 62 10.48 -12.11 1.56
C TYR A 62 11.24 -10.87 2.05
N VAL A 63 12.34 -11.03 2.81
CA VAL A 63 13.08 -9.92 3.43
C VAL A 63 14.56 -10.03 3.06
N ILE A 64 15.12 -8.98 2.46
CA ILE A 64 16.54 -8.87 2.15
C ILE A 64 17.25 -8.33 3.40
N ASP A 65 18.27 -9.05 3.87
CA ASP A 65 19.15 -8.69 4.99
C ASP A 65 18.42 -8.27 6.28
N GLY A 66 17.18 -8.75 6.48
CA GLY A 66 16.35 -8.38 7.63
C GLY A 66 15.74 -6.97 7.59
N THR A 67 16.10 -6.13 6.61
CA THR A 67 15.75 -4.70 6.58
C THR A 67 14.79 -4.33 5.46
N THR A 68 14.79 -5.05 4.34
CA THR A 68 14.04 -4.66 3.14
C THR A 68 13.02 -5.72 2.74
N VAL A 69 11.73 -5.39 2.86
CA VAL A 69 10.63 -6.29 2.49
C VAL A 69 10.36 -6.23 0.97
N LYS A 70 10.24 -7.40 0.34
CA LYS A 70 9.96 -7.54 -1.08
C LYS A 70 8.45 -7.57 -1.36
N PHE A 71 8.00 -6.65 -2.20
CA PHE A 71 6.61 -6.47 -2.61
C PHE A 71 6.42 -6.70 -4.11
N ASP A 72 5.29 -7.28 -4.49
CA ASP A 72 4.85 -7.44 -5.87
C ASP A 72 3.48 -6.77 -6.05
N SER A 73 3.37 -5.90 -7.06
CA SER A 73 2.08 -5.39 -7.53
C SER A 73 1.49 -6.42 -8.48
N TYR A 74 0.43 -7.08 -8.04
CA TYR A 74 -0.15 -8.19 -8.78
C TYR A 74 -1.60 -7.91 -9.17
N ASN A 75 -2.04 -8.60 -10.21
CA ASN A 75 -3.45 -8.73 -10.53
C ASN A 75 -3.94 -10.08 -9.98
N SER A 76 -5.05 -10.07 -9.24
CA SER A 76 -5.64 -11.27 -8.67
C SER A 76 -5.98 -12.30 -9.75
N PHE A 77 -6.13 -13.57 -9.34
CA PHE A 77 -6.62 -14.63 -10.21
C PHE A 77 -7.98 -14.21 -10.82
N TRP A 78 -8.19 -14.46 -12.12
CA TRP A 78 -9.22 -13.86 -12.99
C TRP A 78 -9.05 -12.38 -13.35
N GLY A 79 -7.88 -11.78 -13.06
CA GLY A 79 -7.52 -10.42 -13.50
C GLY A 79 -8.43 -9.32 -12.95
N SER A 80 -9.13 -9.60 -11.86
CA SER A 80 -10.26 -8.81 -11.40
C SER A 80 -9.88 -7.63 -10.51
N LYS A 81 -8.75 -7.66 -9.81
CA LYS A 81 -8.29 -6.55 -8.94
C LYS A 81 -6.78 -6.45 -8.89
N GLN A 82 -6.26 -5.23 -8.88
CA GLN A 82 -4.88 -4.94 -8.52
C GLN A 82 -4.71 -4.96 -6.99
N GLY A 83 -3.56 -5.41 -6.51
CA GLY A 83 -3.19 -5.41 -5.10
C GLY A 83 -1.68 -5.54 -4.90
N VAL A 84 -1.25 -5.54 -3.63
CA VAL A 84 0.15 -5.80 -3.25
C VAL A 84 0.25 -7.07 -2.41
N ARG A 85 1.26 -7.89 -2.70
CA ARG A 85 1.58 -9.15 -2.00
C ARG A 85 3.08 -9.28 -1.76
N LEU A 86 3.48 -10.16 -0.84
CA LEU A 86 4.89 -10.51 -0.66
C LEU A 86 5.37 -11.33 -1.85
N THR A 87 6.65 -11.19 -2.19
CA THR A 87 7.25 -11.90 -3.32
C THR A 87 8.68 -12.35 -3.02
N LYS A 88 9.07 -13.48 -3.63
CA LYS A 88 10.46 -13.94 -3.57
C LYS A 88 11.34 -13.26 -4.61
N LYS A 89 10.73 -12.69 -5.66
CA LYS A 89 11.43 -12.01 -6.75
C LYS A 89 12.07 -10.72 -6.26
N SER A 90 13.27 -10.43 -6.74
CA SER A 90 13.87 -9.10 -6.61
C SER A 90 13.03 -8.07 -7.38
N GLY A 91 13.02 -6.85 -6.87
CA GLY A 91 12.41 -5.70 -7.53
C GLY A 91 13.32 -4.49 -7.35
N ASP A 92 12.79 -3.31 -7.66
CA ASP A 92 13.53 -2.05 -7.60
C ASP A 92 13.03 -1.17 -6.45
N THR A 93 13.87 -0.22 -6.05
CA THR A 93 13.52 0.87 -5.14
C THR A 93 13.03 2.09 -5.91
N GLN A 94 12.33 2.99 -5.23
CA GLN A 94 11.89 4.28 -5.77
C GLN A 94 12.40 5.37 -4.83
N ASP A 95 12.61 6.57 -5.37
CA ASP A 95 12.95 7.72 -4.54
C ASP A 95 11.83 7.99 -3.54
N LEU A 96 12.20 7.94 -2.26
CA LEU A 96 11.27 8.11 -1.16
C LEU A 96 11.12 9.59 -0.83
N ILE A 97 9.87 10.06 -0.76
CA ILE A 97 9.51 11.31 -0.11
C ILE A 97 8.53 11.00 1.03
N THR A 98 8.88 11.38 2.25
CA THR A 98 8.01 11.15 3.41
C THR A 98 6.90 12.19 3.47
N TRP A 99 5.83 11.87 4.21
CA TRP A 99 4.72 12.81 4.39
C TRP A 99 5.18 14.12 5.03
N GLU A 100 6.14 14.04 5.96
CA GLU A 100 6.71 15.16 6.70
C GLU A 100 7.64 16.03 5.83
N GLN A 101 8.26 15.46 4.80
CA GLN A 101 9.10 16.16 3.84
C GLN A 101 8.28 16.94 2.78
N LEU A 102 7.01 16.59 2.60
CA LEU A 102 6.15 17.29 1.64
C LEU A 102 5.86 18.73 2.07
N SER A 103 5.83 19.64 1.09
CA SER A 103 5.36 21.00 1.31
C SER A 103 3.92 21.01 1.85
N LYS A 104 3.54 22.09 2.53
CA LYS A 104 2.16 22.27 2.99
C LYS A 104 1.17 22.14 1.83
N GLN A 105 1.49 22.74 0.69
CA GLN A 105 0.66 22.70 -0.52
C GLN A 105 0.48 21.26 -1.04
N ALA A 106 1.55 20.46 -1.06
CA ALA A 106 1.46 19.08 -1.50
C ALA A 106 0.62 18.22 -0.55
N ARG A 107 0.78 18.39 0.77
CA ARG A 107 -0.06 17.71 1.78
C ARG A 107 -1.53 18.11 1.66
N THR A 108 -1.83 19.40 1.48
CA THR A 108 -3.20 19.90 1.25
C THR A 108 -3.79 19.28 -0.02
N ALA A 109 -3.06 19.34 -1.14
CA ALA A 109 -3.53 18.77 -2.40
C ALA A 109 -3.81 17.26 -2.31
N LEU A 110 -2.93 16.49 -1.66
CA LEU A 110 -3.12 15.05 -1.48
C LEU A 110 -4.28 14.69 -0.54
N SER A 111 -4.56 15.54 0.46
CA SER A 111 -5.64 15.35 1.42
C SER A 111 -7.02 15.70 0.84
N GLU A 112 -7.09 16.75 0.02
CA GLU A 112 -8.34 17.31 -0.52
C GLU A 112 -8.72 16.76 -1.90
N ALA A 113 -7.75 16.25 -2.68
CA ALA A 113 -8.03 15.74 -4.01
C ALA A 113 -9.03 14.57 -3.99
N ASP A 114 -10.00 14.64 -4.90
CA ASP A 114 -10.91 13.53 -5.17
C ASP A 114 -10.28 12.56 -6.17
N PHE A 115 -9.77 11.45 -5.64
CA PHE A 115 -9.27 10.34 -6.45
C PHE A 115 -10.37 9.31 -6.77
N ASP A 116 -11.56 9.46 -6.18
CA ASP A 116 -12.61 8.47 -6.29
C ASP A 116 -13.23 8.47 -7.69
N VAL A 117 -13.73 7.31 -8.08
CA VAL A 117 -14.39 7.12 -9.37
C VAL A 117 -15.67 6.34 -9.10
N GLN A 118 -16.81 6.90 -9.51
CA GLN A 118 -18.16 6.46 -9.14
C GLN A 118 -18.41 4.95 -9.32
N TRP A 119 -17.78 4.32 -10.31
CA TRP A 119 -17.97 2.91 -10.64
C TRP A 119 -16.95 1.97 -9.98
N THR A 120 -16.09 2.45 -9.09
CA THR A 120 -15.19 1.60 -8.31
C THR A 120 -15.95 0.83 -7.24
N LEU A 121 -15.48 -0.37 -6.87
CA LEU A 121 -16.14 -1.17 -5.83
C LEU A 121 -15.79 -0.67 -4.42
N LYS A 122 -14.73 0.13 -4.32
CA LYS A 122 -14.23 0.75 -3.10
C LYS A 122 -13.67 2.12 -3.46
N LYS A 123 -13.96 3.10 -2.59
CA LYS A 123 -13.45 4.46 -2.75
C LYS A 123 -11.93 4.47 -2.89
N VAL A 124 -11.44 5.19 -3.87
CA VAL A 124 -10.00 5.44 -4.04
C VAL A 124 -9.62 6.62 -3.14
N VAL A 125 -8.86 6.35 -2.08
CA VAL A 125 -8.52 7.33 -1.06
C VAL A 125 -7.03 7.35 -0.82
N MET A 126 -6.42 8.53 -0.76
CA MET A 126 -5.00 8.70 -0.46
C MET A 126 -4.63 7.96 0.87
N PRO A 127 -3.61 7.07 0.88
CA PRO A 127 -3.28 6.21 2.01
C PRO A 127 -2.91 6.91 3.31
N LEU A 128 -2.15 7.99 3.20
CA LEU A 128 -1.49 8.69 4.32
C LEU A 128 -2.25 9.92 4.83
N LYS A 129 -3.39 10.30 4.22
CA LYS A 129 -4.19 11.41 4.75
C LYS A 129 -4.73 11.05 6.14
N ASP A 130 -4.68 11.97 7.09
CA ASP A 130 -4.84 11.75 8.54
C ASP A 130 -5.88 10.68 8.92
N GLY A 131 -7.17 10.96 8.73
CA GLY A 131 -8.23 10.03 9.15
C GLY A 131 -8.16 8.65 8.48
N ALA A 132 -7.64 8.60 7.25
CA ALA A 132 -7.51 7.36 6.52
C ALA A 132 -6.20 6.61 6.86
N PHE A 133 -5.17 7.32 7.33
CA PHE A 133 -3.93 6.74 7.84
C PHE A 133 -4.20 5.97 9.14
N THR A 134 -4.81 6.63 10.12
CA THR A 134 -5.14 6.02 11.42
C THR A 134 -6.07 4.81 11.27
N ASP A 135 -7.14 4.94 10.49
CA ASP A 135 -8.09 3.84 10.22
C ASP A 135 -7.39 2.62 9.59
N ARG A 136 -6.47 2.86 8.65
CA ARG A 136 -5.70 1.79 8.01
C ARG A 136 -4.73 1.13 8.97
N LEU A 137 -4.02 1.89 9.81
CA LEU A 137 -3.15 1.31 10.82
C LEU A 137 -3.94 0.37 11.75
N GLN A 138 -5.08 0.82 12.27
CA GLN A 138 -5.92 0.01 13.14
C GLN A 138 -6.42 -1.27 12.46
N LYS A 139 -6.99 -1.17 11.26
CA LYS A 139 -7.51 -2.34 10.53
C LYS A 139 -6.42 -3.30 10.08
N ALA A 140 -5.23 -2.77 9.78
CA ALA A 140 -4.11 -3.53 9.28
C ALA A 140 -3.21 -4.11 10.38
N TYR A 141 -3.42 -3.76 11.66
CA TYR A 141 -2.60 -4.26 12.76
C TYR A 141 -2.55 -5.81 12.76
N PRO A 142 -1.35 -6.43 12.73
CA PRO A 142 -1.20 -7.86 12.50
C PRO A 142 -0.98 -8.71 13.77
N PHE A 143 -1.18 -8.11 14.94
CA PHE A 143 -1.05 -8.78 16.25
C PHE A 143 -2.38 -8.77 17.00
#